data_AF-A0A670JHG5-F1
#
_entry.id   AF-A0A670JHG5-F1
#
_cell.length_a   1.000
_cell.length_b   1.000
_cell.length_c   1.000
_cell.angle_alpha   90.00
_cell.angle_beta   90.00
_cell.angle_gamma   90.00
#
_symmetry.space_group_name_H-M   'P 1'
#
loop_
_entity.id
_entity.type
_entity.pdbx_description
1 polymer ?
#
loop_
_entity_poly.entity_id
_entity_poly.type
_entity_poly.pdbx_seq_one_letter_code
_entity_poly.pdbx_strand_id
1 'polypeptide(L)'
;PLNCTNHTAYVGCLPAPNITCKNFFGNETQFTGKEIGFYKPIECRNVNGYSYKVAVALSLFLGWLGADRFYLGYPALGLLKFCTVGFCGIGSLIDFILISMQIVGPSDGSSYIIDYYGARLTRLSISNETFRKPQIYP
;
A
#
# COMPACT_ATOMS: atom_id res chain seq x y z
N PRO A 1 3.54 -4.71 7.69
CA PRO A 1 3.87 -4.83 9.14
C PRO A 1 5.21 -5.54 9.29
N LEU A 2 5.94 -5.24 10.36
CA LEU A 2 7.15 -5.97 10.71
C LEU A 2 6.78 -7.23 11.54
N ASN A 3 7.64 -8.24 11.59
CA ASN A 3 7.43 -9.49 12.33
C ASN A 3 6.19 -10.29 11.91
N CYS A 4 6.12 -10.64 10.62
CA CYS A 4 5.06 -11.48 10.10
C CYS A 4 5.25 -12.95 10.52
N THR A 5 4.24 -13.51 11.16
CA THR A 5 4.15 -14.94 11.51
C THR A 5 3.00 -15.54 10.72
N ASN A 6 3.27 -16.53 9.86
CA ASN A 6 2.24 -17.25 9.10
C ASN A 6 1.30 -16.29 8.32
N HIS A 7 1.87 -15.41 7.50
CA HIS A 7 1.17 -14.37 6.71
C HIS A 7 0.32 -13.36 7.51
N THR A 8 0.43 -13.32 8.83
CA THR A 8 -0.29 -12.37 9.68
C THR A 8 0.67 -11.64 10.61
N ALA A 9 0.32 -10.41 10.96
CA ALA A 9 1.00 -9.65 11.99
C ALA A 9 -0.03 -8.97 12.89
N TYR A 10 0.27 -8.90 14.18
CA TYR A 10 -0.58 -8.26 15.16
C TYR A 10 -0.16 -6.80 15.34
N VAL A 11 -1.09 -5.87 15.14
CA VAL A 11 -0.87 -4.45 15.40
C VAL A 11 -1.69 -4.00 16.60
N GLY A 12 -1.07 -3.27 17.52
CA GLY A 12 -1.76 -2.67 18.65
C GLY A 12 -2.66 -1.53 18.18
N CYS A 13 -3.94 -1.61 18.50
CA CYS A 13 -4.92 -0.55 18.24
C CYS A 13 -5.11 0.29 19.51
N LEU A 14 -5.01 1.61 19.35
CA LEU A 14 -5.24 2.57 20.42
C LEU A 14 -6.71 3.02 20.39
N PRO A 15 -7.47 2.87 21.48
CA PRO A 15 -8.80 3.44 21.58
C PRO A 15 -8.73 4.98 21.58
N ALA A 16 -9.81 5.65 21.18
CA ALA A 16 -9.89 7.10 21.28
C ALA A 16 -9.79 7.55 22.75
N PRO A 17 -9.28 8.77 23.01
CA PRO A 17 -9.22 9.31 24.37
C PRO A 17 -10.64 9.44 24.96
N ASN A 18 -10.76 9.24 26.27
CA ASN A 18 -12.02 9.31 27.04
C ASN A 18 -13.06 8.24 26.66
N ILE A 19 -12.61 7.08 26.18
CA ILE A 19 -13.48 5.91 26.01
C ILE A 19 -13.45 5.09 27.31
N THR A 20 -14.64 4.76 27.82
CA THR A 20 -14.84 3.82 28.92
C THR A 20 -15.28 2.47 28.36
N CYS A 21 -14.47 1.42 28.57
CA CYS A 21 -14.88 0.06 28.24
C CYS A 21 -15.36 -0.65 29.51
N LYS A 22 -16.46 -1.40 29.38
CA LYS A 22 -16.97 -2.26 30.44
C LYS A 22 -16.67 -3.71 30.09
N ASN A 23 -15.90 -4.38 30.95
CA ASN A 23 -15.61 -5.80 30.79
C ASN A 23 -16.82 -6.67 31.15
N PHE A 24 -16.78 -7.96 30.79
CA PHE A 24 -17.84 -8.93 31.11
C PHE A 24 -18.12 -9.06 32.62
N PHE A 25 -17.13 -8.76 33.47
CA PHE A 25 -17.24 -8.74 34.94
C PHE A 25 -17.82 -7.43 35.51
N GLY A 26 -18.18 -6.46 34.66
CA GLY A 26 -18.74 -5.17 35.08
C GLY A 26 -17.71 -4.10 35.44
N ASN A 27 -16.41 -4.42 35.46
CA ASN A 27 -15.33 -3.46 35.72
C ASN A 27 -15.17 -2.48 34.55
N GLU A 28 -15.07 -1.19 34.88
CA GLU A 28 -14.88 -0.11 33.92
C GLU A 28 -13.40 0.27 33.83
N THR A 29 -12.86 0.30 32.62
CA THR A 29 -11.50 0.80 32.34
C THR A 29 -11.62 2.02 31.44
N GLN A 30 -11.14 3.16 31.92
CA GLN A 30 -11.09 4.40 31.16
C GLN A 30 -9.77 4.49 30.40
N PHE A 31 -9.85 4.68 29.08
CA PHE A 31 -8.68 4.79 28.22
C PHE A 31 -8.33 6.26 27.93
N THR A 32 -7.05 6.59 28.13
CA THR A 32 -6.49 7.93 27.88
C THR A 32 -6.05 8.13 26.42
N GLY A 33 -6.19 7.09 25.58
CA GLY A 33 -5.85 7.11 24.14
C GLY A 33 -4.37 6.87 23.80
N LYS A 34 -3.51 6.61 24.80
CA LYS A 34 -2.09 6.25 24.62
C LYS A 34 -1.80 4.77 24.87
N GLU A 35 -2.78 4.05 25.40
CA GLU A 35 -2.65 2.65 25.78
C GLU A 35 -3.10 1.74 24.62
N ILE A 36 -2.53 0.54 24.54
CA ILE A 36 -2.97 -0.47 23.57
C ILE A 36 -4.22 -1.12 24.13
N GLY A 37 -5.37 -0.93 23.47
CA GLY A 37 -6.63 -1.53 23.91
C GLY A 37 -6.75 -2.99 23.47
N PHE A 38 -6.39 -3.28 22.22
CA PHE A 38 -6.42 -4.64 21.68
C PHE A 38 -5.45 -4.78 20.51
N TYR A 39 -5.09 -6.03 20.20
CA TYR A 39 -4.31 -6.36 19.01
C TYR A 39 -5.24 -6.78 17.87
N LYS A 40 -5.06 -6.18 16.71
CA LYS A 40 -5.77 -6.55 15.49
C LYS A 40 -4.86 -7.39 14.59
N PRO A 41 -5.28 -8.57 14.13
CA PRO A 41 -4.55 -9.29 13.10
C PRO A 41 -4.70 -8.56 11.76
N ILE A 42 -3.57 -8.31 11.10
CA ILE A 42 -3.53 -7.78 9.75
C ILE A 42 -2.72 -8.72 8.86
N GLU A 43 -3.17 -8.85 7.61
CA GLU A 43 -2.48 -9.67 6.62
C GLU A 43 -1.15 -9.04 6.20
N CYS A 44 -0.12 -9.88 6.20
CA CYS A 44 1.18 -9.55 5.66
C CYS A 44 1.23 -9.82 4.16
N ARG A 45 2.00 -9.01 3.44
CA ARG A 45 2.34 -9.26 2.04
C ARG A 45 3.81 -9.57 1.90
N ASN A 46 4.11 -10.36 0.87
CA ASN A 46 5.48 -10.58 0.46
C ASN A 46 6.03 -9.31 -0.20
N VAL A 47 7.13 -8.77 0.33
CA VAL A 47 7.78 -7.54 -0.14
C VAL A 47 9.29 -7.78 -0.23
N ASN A 48 9.93 -7.39 -1.33
CA ASN A 48 11.36 -7.65 -1.59
C ASN A 48 12.24 -6.39 -1.54
N GLY A 49 11.79 -5.31 -0.89
CA GLY A 49 12.57 -4.06 -0.77
C GLY A 49 12.19 -2.94 -1.75
N TYR A 50 11.25 -3.20 -2.67
CA TYR A 50 10.75 -2.17 -3.59
C TYR A 50 9.82 -1.19 -2.86
N SER A 51 10.29 0.04 -2.68
CA SER A 51 9.57 1.12 -2.01
C SER A 51 8.71 1.89 -3.00
N TYR A 52 7.41 2.01 -2.72
CA TYR A 52 6.46 2.73 -3.59
C TYR A 52 6.87 4.19 -3.79
N LYS A 53 7.22 4.89 -2.72
CA LYS A 53 7.65 6.30 -2.76
C LYS A 53 8.87 6.51 -3.65
N VAL A 54 9.82 5.58 -3.59
CA VAL A 54 11.05 5.62 -4.40
C VAL A 54 10.73 5.34 -5.86
N ALA A 55 9.89 4.34 -6.15
CA ALA A 55 9.47 4.03 -7.52
C ALA A 55 8.75 5.22 -8.18
N VAL A 56 7.84 5.88 -7.47
CA VAL A 56 7.13 7.08 -7.96
C VAL A 56 8.10 8.25 -8.17
N ALA A 57 9.00 8.50 -7.23
CA ALA A 57 10.00 9.56 -7.36
C ALA A 57 10.95 9.31 -8.55
N LEU A 58 11.42 8.07 -8.72
CA LEU A 58 12.26 7.68 -9.85
C LEU A 58 11.53 7.86 -11.19
N SER A 59 10.23 7.54 -11.23
CA SER A 59 9.41 7.76 -12.43
C SER A 59 9.25 9.25 -12.77
N LEU A 60 9.07 10.11 -11.77
CA LEU A 60 8.93 11.56 -11.99
C LEU A 60 10.24 12.22 -12.44
N PHE A 61 11.36 11.94 -11.76
CA PHE A 61 12.62 12.66 -11.98
C PHE A 61 13.53 11.96 -13.00
N LEU A 62 13.55 10.63 -13.03
CA LEU A 62 14.44 9.82 -13.87
C LEU A 62 13.65 8.88 -14.81
N GLY A 63 12.35 9.10 -15.00
CA GLY A 63 11.52 8.24 -15.87
C GLY A 63 11.90 8.35 -17.35
N TRP A 64 12.42 9.50 -17.79
CA TRP A 64 12.93 9.69 -19.16
C TRP A 64 14.18 8.84 -19.45
N LEU A 65 14.94 8.47 -18.42
CA LEU A 65 16.03 7.49 -18.49
C LEU A 65 15.56 6.04 -18.30
N GLY A 66 14.29 5.83 -17.91
CA GLY A 66 13.72 4.52 -17.60
C GLY A 66 14.14 3.95 -16.24
N ALA A 67 14.66 4.78 -15.31
CA ALA A 67 15.16 4.34 -14.01
C ALA A 67 14.10 3.65 -13.14
N ASP A 68 12.83 4.06 -13.27
CA ASP A 68 11.68 3.41 -12.64
C ASP A 68 11.54 1.94 -13.06
N ARG A 69 11.76 1.61 -14.34
CA ARG A 69 11.69 0.24 -14.84
C ARG A 69 12.90 -0.59 -14.46
N PHE A 70 14.09 0.01 -14.46
CA PHE A 70 15.27 -0.66 -13.91
C PHE A 70 15.08 -0.98 -12.42
N TYR A 71 14.53 -0.04 -11.64
CA TYR A 71 14.22 -0.26 -10.23
C TYR A 71 13.21 -1.37 -10.01
N LEU A 72 12.22 -1.53 -10.90
CA LEU A 72 11.20 -2.57 -10.82
C LEU A 72 11.63 -3.95 -11.35
N GLY A 73 12.85 -4.08 -11.87
CA GLY A 73 13.35 -5.33 -12.46
C GLY A 73 12.95 -5.55 -13.92
N TYR A 74 12.61 -4.49 -14.66
CA TYR A 74 12.30 -4.53 -16.09
C TYR A 74 13.43 -3.89 -16.93
N PRO A 75 14.60 -4.54 -17.07
CA PRO A 75 15.77 -3.94 -17.71
C PRO A 75 15.57 -3.67 -19.21
N ALA A 76 14.85 -4.55 -19.92
CA ALA A 76 14.59 -4.38 -21.35
C ALA A 76 13.70 -3.15 -21.64
N LEU A 77 12.66 -2.94 -20.83
CA LEU A 77 11.79 -1.76 -20.94
C LEU A 77 12.51 -0.48 -20.51
N GLY A 78 13.37 -0.55 -19.50
CA GLY A 78 14.23 0.57 -19.11
C GLY A 78 15.18 0.99 -20.23
N LEU A 79 15.85 0.02 -20.86
CA LEU A 79 16.79 0.28 -21.96
C LEU A 79 16.09 0.81 -23.21
N LEU A 80 14.90 0.30 -23.52
CA LEU A 80 14.08 0.80 -24.62
C LEU A 80 13.77 2.29 -24.44
N LYS A 81 13.43 2.73 -23.24
CA LYS A 81 13.18 4.15 -22.93
C LYS A 81 14.45 4.99 -23.00
N PHE A 82 15.55 4.47 -22.48
CA PHE A 82 16.84 5.15 -22.54
C PHE A 82 17.27 5.40 -24.00
N CYS A 83 17.22 4.36 -24.85
CA CYS A 83 17.58 4.46 -26.27
C CYS A 83 16.63 5.38 -27.06
N THR A 84 15.39 5.54 -26.61
CA THR A 84 14.40 6.42 -27.24
C THR A 84 14.33 7.81 -26.59
N VAL A 85 15.24 8.14 -25.67
CA VAL A 85 15.23 9.39 -24.88
C VAL A 85 13.83 9.66 -24.27
N GLY A 86 13.20 8.61 -23.75
CA GLY A 86 11.88 8.67 -23.13
C GLY A 86 10.70 9.00 -24.08
N PHE A 87 10.93 9.04 -25.41
CA PHE A 87 9.97 9.36 -26.47
C PHE A 87 9.24 10.72 -26.30
N CYS A 88 9.98 11.78 -25.94
CA CYS A 88 9.48 13.15 -25.70
C CYS A 88 8.68 13.33 -24.39
N GLY A 89 8.96 12.51 -23.37
CA GLY A 89 8.35 12.63 -22.03
C GLY A 89 6.98 11.95 -21.87
N ILE A 90 6.35 11.52 -22.97
CA ILE A 90 5.10 10.78 -22.96
C ILE A 90 5.29 9.39 -22.34
N GLY A 91 6.41 8.71 -22.65
CA GLY A 91 6.73 7.42 -22.04
C GLY A 91 6.78 7.54 -20.53
N SER A 92 7.59 8.47 -20.01
CA SER A 92 7.69 8.73 -18.57
C SER A 92 6.37 9.10 -17.91
N LEU A 93 5.48 9.83 -18.60
CA LEU A 93 4.16 10.17 -18.08
C LEU A 93 3.26 8.94 -17.94
N ILE A 94 3.25 8.07 -18.95
CA ILE A 94 2.47 6.82 -18.93
C ILE A 94 2.96 5.93 -17.79
N ASP A 95 4.26 5.80 -17.60
CA ASP A 95 4.81 5.01 -16.49
C ASP A 95 4.48 5.57 -15.13
N PHE A 96 4.53 6.89 -14.99
CA PHE A 96 4.12 7.56 -13.76
C PHE A 96 2.67 7.22 -13.42
N ILE A 97 1.76 7.25 -14.40
CA ILE A 97 0.35 6.87 -14.22
C ILE A 97 0.23 5.39 -13.83
N LEU A 98 0.93 4.49 -14.54
CA LEU A 98 0.87 3.06 -14.27
C LEU A 98 1.40 2.66 -12.89
N ILE A 99 2.48 3.30 -12.44
CA ILE A 99 3.09 3.06 -11.12
C ILE A 99 2.23 3.68 -10.02
N SER A 100 1.74 4.92 -10.21
CA SER A 100 0.89 5.60 -9.21
C SER A 100 -0.45 4.92 -9.00
N MET A 101 -1.04 4.36 -10.06
CA MET A 101 -2.23 3.52 -9.96
C MET A 101 -1.95 2.12 -9.41
N GLN A 102 -0.69 1.79 -9.08
CA GLN A 102 -0.26 0.49 -8.59
C GLN A 102 -0.67 -0.67 -9.51
N ILE A 103 -0.83 -0.39 -10.82
CA ILE A 103 -1.16 -1.38 -11.84
C ILE A 103 0.08 -2.19 -12.19
N VAL A 104 1.22 -1.51 -12.30
CA VAL A 104 2.52 -2.14 -12.52
C VAL A 104 3.18 -2.38 -11.17
N GLY A 105 3.42 -3.65 -10.84
CA GLY A 105 4.21 -4.07 -9.69
C GLY A 105 5.66 -4.42 -10.04
N PRO A 106 6.49 -4.74 -9.05
CA PRO A 106 7.81 -5.34 -9.24
C PRO A 106 7.76 -6.62 -10.07
N SER A 107 8.80 -6.86 -10.87
CA SER A 107 8.90 -8.04 -11.73
C SER A 107 8.88 -9.36 -10.95
N ASP A 108 9.27 -9.35 -9.67
CA ASP A 108 9.28 -10.53 -8.80
C ASP A 108 7.88 -10.95 -8.32
N GLY A 109 6.82 -10.22 -8.69
CA GLY A 109 5.46 -10.45 -8.20
C GLY A 109 5.25 -10.07 -6.72
N SER A 110 6.27 -9.52 -6.06
CA SER A 110 6.16 -8.99 -4.70
C SER A 110 5.33 -7.70 -4.67
N SER A 111 4.78 -7.35 -3.51
CA SER A 111 4.06 -6.09 -3.32
C SER A 111 5.04 -4.94 -3.02
N TYR A 112 4.62 -3.71 -3.33
CA TYR A 112 5.35 -2.52 -2.87
C TYR A 112 5.32 -2.37 -1.35
N ILE A 113 6.42 -1.87 -0.80
CA ILE A 113 6.47 -1.36 0.57
C ILE A 113 5.80 0.01 0.56
N ILE A 114 4.69 0.10 1.29
CA ILE A 114 3.87 1.29 1.46
C ILE A 114 3.68 1.50 2.97
N ASP A 115 3.85 2.74 3.42
CA ASP A 115 3.64 3.13 4.81
C ASP A 115 2.20 2.86 5.24
N TYR A 116 1.96 2.69 6.55
CA TYR A 116 0.61 2.37 7.06
C TYR A 116 -0.45 3.41 6.66
N TYR A 117 -0.06 4.69 6.62
CA TYR A 117 -0.88 5.82 6.15
C TYR A 117 -0.66 6.15 4.66
N GLY A 118 0.04 5.31 3.91
CA GLY A 118 0.35 5.54 2.52
C GLY A 118 -0.86 5.32 1.60
N ALA A 119 -0.81 5.94 0.41
CA ALA A 119 -1.82 5.74 -0.62
C ALA A 119 -1.70 4.32 -1.19
N ARG A 120 -2.70 3.48 -0.89
CA ARG A 120 -2.77 2.12 -1.40
C ARG A 120 -4.10 1.85 -2.10
N LEU A 121 -4.01 1.40 -3.34
CA LEU A 121 -5.14 1.01 -4.15
C LEU A 121 -5.34 -0.50 -4.01
N THR A 122 -6.51 -0.89 -3.52
CA THR A 122 -6.94 -2.29 -3.52
C THR A 122 -8.08 -2.40 -4.52
N ARG A 123 -7.89 -3.21 -5.57
CA ARG A 123 -8.95 -3.44 -6.56
C ARG A 123 -10.04 -4.29 -5.92
N LEU A 124 -11.15 -3.67 -5.58
CA LEU A 124 -12.35 -4.39 -5.15
C LEU A 124 -13.09 -4.88 -6.39
N SER A 125 -13.26 -6.20 -6.50
CA SER A 125 -14.13 -6.82 -7.50
C SER A 125 -15.46 -7.17 -6.86
N ILE A 126 -16.55 -6.97 -7.59
CA ILE A 126 -17.87 -7.42 -7.18
C ILE A 126 -17.91 -8.94 -7.34
N SER A 127 -18.27 -9.64 -6.27
CA SER A 127 -18.51 -11.10 -6.24
C SER A 127 -19.91 -11.38 -5.68
N ASN A 128 -20.35 -12.64 -5.75
CA ASN A 128 -21.65 -13.06 -5.18
C ASN A 128 -21.75 -12.86 -3.66
N GLU A 129 -20.62 -12.65 -2.98
CA GLU A 129 -20.57 -12.43 -1.52
C GLU A 129 -20.47 -10.94 -1.15
N THR A 130 -20.36 -10.05 -2.14
CA THR A 130 -20.33 -8.61 -1.90
C THR A 130 -21.73 -8.02 -1.84
N PHE A 131 -22.16 -7.61 -0.64
CA PHE A 131 -23.40 -6.87 -0.45
C PHE A 131 -23.15 -5.37 -0.59
N ARG A 132 -23.91 -4.70 -1.47
CA ARG A 132 -23.89 -3.24 -1.57
C ARG A 132 -24.76 -2.67 -0.46
N LYS A 133 -24.20 -1.82 0.40
CA LYS A 133 -24.99 -1.04 1.35
C LYS A 133 -25.73 0.06 0.58
N PRO A 134 -27.07 0.02 0.45
CA PRO A 134 -27.80 1.12 -0.16
C PRO A 134 -27.61 2.38 0.69
N GLN A 135 -27.33 3.52 0.05
CA GLN A 135 -27.32 4.79 0.76
C GLN A 135 -28.76 5.16 1.09
N ILE A 136 -29.09 5.13 2.38
CA ILE A 136 -30.34 5.69 2.90
C ILE A 136 -30.05 7.17 3.08
N TYR A 137 -30.59 7.99 2.18
CA TYR A 137 -30.57 9.45 2.31
C TYR A 137 -31.64 9.86 3.34
N PRO A 138 -31.39 10.85 4.20
CA PRO A 138 -32.40 11.40 5.12
C PRO A 138 -33.50 12.20 4.40
#